data_AF-Q48AT4-F1
#
_entry.id   AF-Q48AT4-F1
#
_cell.length_a   1.000
_cell.length_b   1.000
_cell.length_c   1.000
_cell.angle_alpha   90.00
_cell.angle_beta   90.00
_cell.angle_gamma   90.00
#
_symmetry.space_group_name_H-M   'P 1'
#
loop_
_entity.id
_entity.type
_entity.pdbx_description
1 polymer ?
#
loop_
_entity_poly.entity_id
_entity_poly.type
_entity_poly.pdbx_seq_one_letter_code
_entity_poly.pdbx_strand_id
1 'polypeptide(L)'
;MTKSYPIAINDVEDESIVNRSRFICYLRPCDDIAQAKAMLKELQQLHPQASHHCHAFLSKAADDSQGYGFSDDGEPTGTAGKPMLLALQGGGIGHVCAIVVRYFGGTKLGTGGLQRAYGGSVRQALAFLQSKIKIAMVHKTLACQYSQIDDVLHLLRQIEGQVVTQDYQQTVIFRLAIPIEKLGLMQDKLHTLSSGQLQLTAIEQETE
;
A
#
# COMPACT_ATOMS: atom_id res chain seq x y z
N MET A 1 -13.80 6.44 1.86
CA MET A 1 -14.02 5.10 1.29
C MET A 1 -12.92 4.88 0.28
N THR A 2 -11.96 4.00 0.57
CA THR A 2 -10.84 3.78 -0.35
C THR A 2 -11.32 2.87 -1.47
N LYS A 3 -11.13 3.28 -2.72
CA LYS A 3 -11.35 2.44 -3.90
C LYS A 3 -10.31 1.31 -3.91
N SER A 4 -10.50 0.24 -4.68
CA SER A 4 -9.43 -0.71 -4.94
C SER A 4 -8.28 -0.03 -5.71
N TYR A 5 -7.02 -0.31 -5.37
CA TYR A 5 -5.84 0.30 -6.01
C TYR A 5 -4.66 -0.67 -6.09
N PRO A 6 -3.71 -0.48 -7.03
CA PRO A 6 -2.55 -1.35 -7.16
C PRO A 6 -1.55 -1.13 -6.02
N ILE A 7 -0.96 -2.21 -5.53
CA ILE A 7 0.09 -2.23 -4.51
C ILE A 7 1.31 -3.00 -5.00
N ALA A 8 2.50 -2.61 -4.54
CA ALA A 8 3.75 -3.29 -4.85
C ALA A 8 3.78 -4.72 -4.30
N ILE A 9 4.40 -5.66 -5.03
CA ILE A 9 4.47 -7.07 -4.62
C ILE A 9 5.87 -7.70 -4.69
N ASN A 10 6.85 -6.99 -5.22
CA ASN A 10 8.22 -7.46 -5.33
C ASN A 10 9.20 -6.36 -4.99
N ASP A 11 10.42 -6.77 -4.67
CA ASP A 11 11.56 -5.88 -4.52
C ASP A 11 12.18 -5.61 -5.89
N VAL A 12 12.69 -4.39 -6.08
CA VAL A 12 13.46 -3.97 -7.24
C VAL A 12 14.71 -3.25 -6.78
N GLU A 13 15.83 -3.58 -7.42
CA GLU A 13 17.08 -2.84 -7.34
C GLU A 13 17.47 -2.40 -8.75
N ASP A 14 17.74 -1.12 -8.92
CA ASP A 14 18.20 -0.55 -10.19
C ASP A 14 19.30 0.48 -9.93
N GLU A 15 20.31 0.49 -10.80
CA GLU A 15 21.48 1.36 -10.66
C GLU A 15 21.63 2.29 -11.85
N SER A 16 21.92 3.56 -11.58
CA SER A 16 22.26 4.55 -12.60
C SER A 16 23.51 5.35 -12.24
N ILE A 17 24.22 5.83 -13.27
CA ILE A 17 25.39 6.69 -13.13
C ILE A 17 25.10 8.03 -13.80
N VAL A 18 25.21 9.11 -13.02
CA VAL A 18 25.00 10.50 -13.50
C VAL A 18 26.19 11.35 -13.09
N ASN A 19 26.92 11.90 -14.06
CA ASN A 19 28.10 12.74 -13.82
C ASN A 19 29.07 12.10 -12.81
N ARG A 20 29.41 10.82 -13.03
CA ARG A 20 30.26 9.96 -12.19
C ARG A 20 29.70 9.64 -10.80
N SER A 21 28.59 10.24 -10.39
CA SER A 21 27.90 9.85 -9.16
C SER A 21 27.06 8.61 -9.44
N ARG A 22 27.12 7.63 -8.54
CA ARG A 22 26.37 6.37 -8.63
C ARG A 22 25.13 6.47 -7.75
N PHE A 23 23.98 6.10 -8.29
CA PHE A 23 22.68 6.10 -7.62
C PHE A 23 22.10 4.69 -7.69
N ILE A 24 21.88 4.06 -6.54
CA ILE A 24 21.28 2.73 -6.45
C ILE A 24 19.90 2.91 -5.83
N CYS A 25 18.86 2.62 -6.60
CA CYS A 25 17.48 2.72 -6.15
C CYS A 25 16.97 1.35 -5.71
N TYR A 26 16.53 1.28 -4.46
CA TYR A 26 15.82 0.14 -3.91
C TYR A 26 14.34 0.49 -3.80
N LEU A 27 13.48 -0.28 -4.46
CA LEU A 27 12.03 -0.26 -4.23
C LEU A 27 11.62 -1.53 -3.52
N ARG A 28 10.84 -1.41 -2.45
CA ARG A 28 10.26 -2.57 -1.75
C ARG A 28 8.82 -2.29 -1.32
N PRO A 29 7.96 -3.33 -1.21
CA PRO A 29 6.65 -3.20 -0.59
C PRO A 29 6.78 -2.64 0.83
N CYS A 30 5.88 -1.71 1.19
CA CYS A 30 5.95 -1.00 2.46
C CYS A 30 4.55 -0.59 2.94
N ASP A 31 4.07 -1.22 4.01
CA ASP A 31 2.75 -0.96 4.57
C ASP A 31 2.70 0.18 5.57
N ASP A 32 3.83 0.51 6.19
CA ASP A 32 3.89 1.51 7.26
C ASP A 32 5.27 2.16 7.40
N ILE A 33 5.34 3.18 8.25
CA ILE A 33 6.55 3.95 8.51
C ILE A 33 7.63 3.10 9.20
N ALA A 34 7.26 2.09 9.99
CA ALA A 34 8.21 1.25 10.70
C ALA A 34 8.98 0.36 9.72
N GLN A 35 8.30 -0.21 8.71
CA GLN A 35 8.93 -0.95 7.62
C GLN A 35 9.88 -0.08 6.81
N ALA A 36 9.48 1.14 6.43
CA ALA A 36 10.37 2.08 5.73
C ALA A 36 11.64 2.40 6.54
N LYS A 37 11.50 2.61 7.85
CA LYS A 37 12.65 2.84 8.76
C LYS A 37 13.55 1.63 8.89
N ALA A 38 12.98 0.42 8.94
CA ALA A 38 13.75 -0.82 9.00
C ALA A 38 14.59 -1.00 7.72
N MET A 39 13.97 -0.80 6.55
CA MET A 39 14.65 -0.85 5.25
C MET A 39 15.76 0.20 5.15
N LEU A 40 15.53 1.42 5.63
CA LEU A 40 16.56 2.46 5.67
C LEU A 40 17.78 2.03 6.50
N LYS A 41 17.53 1.50 7.70
CA LYS A 41 18.61 1.04 8.58
C LYS A 41 19.40 -0.11 7.96
N GLU A 42 18.72 -1.05 7.32
CA GLU A 42 19.35 -2.15 6.58
C GLU A 42 20.29 -1.61 5.49
N LEU A 43 19.81 -0.70 4.65
CA LEU A 43 20.60 -0.15 3.55
C LEU A 43 21.74 0.74 4.02
N GLN A 44 21.58 1.47 5.13
CA GLN A 44 22.68 2.20 5.76
C GLN A 44 23.80 1.27 6.26
N GLN A 45 23.45 0.08 6.74
CA GLN A 45 24.42 -0.94 7.14
C GLN A 45 25.08 -1.61 5.94
N LEU A 46 24.33 -1.82 4.84
CA LEU A 46 24.84 -2.38 3.60
C LEU A 46 25.76 -1.40 2.84
N HIS A 47 25.47 -0.10 2.91
CA HIS A 47 26.18 0.96 2.21
C HIS A 47 26.79 2.02 3.15
N PRO A 48 27.66 1.64 4.11
CA PRO A 48 28.16 2.56 5.12
C PRO A 48 29.05 3.69 4.56
N GLN A 49 29.53 3.54 3.33
CA GLN A 49 30.37 4.53 2.62
C GLN A 49 29.57 5.41 1.63
N ALA A 50 28.25 5.24 1.56
CA ALA A 50 27.42 6.10 0.72
C ALA A 50 27.34 7.51 1.31
N SER A 51 27.22 8.49 0.42
CA SER A 51 27.12 9.91 0.79
C SER A 51 25.73 10.23 1.36
N HIS A 52 24.68 9.65 0.78
CA HIS A 52 23.29 9.89 1.16
C HIS A 52 22.42 8.65 0.93
N HIS A 53 21.37 8.51 1.73
CA HIS A 53 20.31 7.50 1.71
C HIS A 53 18.94 8.21 1.68
N CYS A 54 18.73 9.01 0.63
CA CYS A 54 17.48 9.75 0.46
C CYS A 54 16.35 8.75 0.24
N HIS A 55 15.16 9.07 0.75
CA HIS A 55 14.05 8.13 0.71
C HIS A 55 12.70 8.81 0.51
N ALA A 56 11.75 8.05 -0.02
CA ALA A 56 10.34 8.40 -0.12
C ALA A 56 9.50 7.13 0.01
N PHE A 57 8.28 7.24 0.53
CA PHE A 57 7.37 6.10 0.61
C PHE A 57 5.90 6.53 0.49
N LEU A 58 5.09 5.56 0.07
CA LEU A 58 3.63 5.60 0.02
C LEU A 58 3.12 4.41 0.84
N SER A 59 2.64 4.61 2.06
CA SER A 59 2.05 3.54 2.90
C SER A 59 0.58 3.25 2.59
N LYS A 60 0.01 3.99 1.64
CA LYS A 60 -1.38 3.89 1.18
C LYS A 60 -1.44 3.96 -0.35
N ALA A 61 -2.61 4.25 -0.91
CA ALA A 61 -2.78 4.52 -2.33
C ALA A 61 -1.90 5.70 -2.78
N ALA A 62 -1.49 5.70 -4.06
CA ALA A 62 -0.58 6.70 -4.61
C ALA A 62 -1.16 8.12 -4.65
N ASP A 63 -2.48 8.27 -4.50
CA ASP A 63 -3.22 9.52 -4.42
C ASP A 63 -3.65 9.89 -2.99
N ASP A 64 -3.36 9.06 -1.97
CA ASP A 64 -3.70 9.31 -0.57
C ASP A 64 -2.54 9.97 0.19
N SER A 65 -2.63 11.30 0.35
CA SER A 65 -1.59 12.11 0.99
C SER A 65 -1.32 11.81 2.45
N GLN A 66 -2.22 11.11 3.14
CA GLN A 66 -1.99 10.69 4.52
C GLN A 66 -0.98 9.54 4.63
N GLY A 67 -0.62 8.90 3.51
CA GLY A 67 0.36 7.83 3.45
C GLY A 67 1.76 8.25 3.00
N TYR A 68 2.02 9.54 2.81
CA TYR A 68 3.29 10.00 2.21
C TYR A 68 4.36 10.27 3.26
N GLY A 69 5.62 9.99 2.92
CA GLY A 69 6.78 10.48 3.64
C GLY A 69 8.03 10.50 2.77
N PHE A 70 8.97 11.39 3.07
CA PHE A 70 10.24 11.52 2.34
C PHE A 70 11.30 12.24 3.15
N SER A 71 12.57 12.09 2.75
CA SER A 71 13.72 12.78 3.32
C SER A 71 14.82 13.00 2.26
N ASP A 72 15.48 14.15 2.35
CA ASP A 72 16.66 14.47 1.52
C ASP A 72 17.98 13.92 2.10
N ASP A 73 17.99 13.38 3.33
CA ASP A 73 19.18 12.80 3.98
C ASP A 73 20.49 13.61 3.84
N GLY A 74 20.42 14.93 4.05
CA GLY A 74 21.57 15.83 3.95
C GLY A 74 21.88 16.36 2.55
N GLU A 75 21.16 15.93 1.51
CA GLU A 75 21.11 16.66 0.23
C GLU A 75 20.45 18.04 0.43
N PRO A 76 20.68 19.02 -0.48
CA PRO A 76 19.98 20.28 -0.43
C PRO A 76 18.46 20.09 -0.40
N THR A 77 17.78 20.86 0.45
CA THR A 77 16.34 20.72 0.70
C THR A 77 15.52 20.70 -0.58
N GLY A 78 14.66 19.69 -0.73
CA GLY A 78 13.75 19.52 -1.86
C GLY A 78 14.43 19.05 -3.14
N THR A 79 15.67 18.54 -3.08
CA THR A 79 16.39 18.06 -4.28
C THR A 79 16.42 16.55 -4.45
N ALA A 80 16.04 15.77 -3.43
CA ALA A 80 16.06 14.31 -3.49
C ALA A 80 14.71 13.70 -3.10
N GLY A 81 14.30 13.80 -1.83
CA GLY A 81 13.12 13.12 -1.29
C GLY A 81 11.81 13.54 -1.96
N LYS A 82 11.61 14.84 -2.20
CA LYS A 82 10.40 15.33 -2.88
C LYS A 82 10.31 14.86 -4.35
N PRO A 83 11.35 14.96 -5.18
CA PRO A 83 11.39 14.34 -6.51
C PRO A 83 11.11 12.84 -6.51
N MET A 84 11.66 12.10 -5.53
CA MET A 84 11.39 10.66 -5.39
C MET A 84 9.93 10.38 -5.07
N LEU A 85 9.32 11.13 -4.16
CA LEU A 85 7.90 11.01 -3.83
C LEU A 85 7.03 11.26 -5.07
N LEU A 86 7.30 12.33 -5.82
CA LEU A 86 6.56 12.65 -7.04
C LEU A 86 6.68 11.53 -8.10
N ALA A 87 7.85 10.89 -8.20
CA ALA A 87 8.05 9.73 -9.06
C ALA A 87 7.21 8.52 -8.62
N LEU A 88 7.17 8.22 -7.32
CA LEU A 88 6.30 7.15 -6.77
C LEU A 88 4.81 7.43 -7.04
N GLN A 89 4.36 8.67 -6.78
CA GLN A 89 2.98 9.09 -7.05
C GLN A 89 2.62 8.94 -8.53
N GLY A 90 3.52 9.36 -9.42
CA GLY A 90 3.34 9.21 -10.87
C GLY A 90 3.32 7.76 -11.34
N GLY A 91 3.93 6.84 -10.58
CA GLY A 91 3.86 5.40 -10.83
C GLY A 91 2.50 4.77 -10.49
N GLY A 92 1.68 5.43 -9.67
CA GLY A 92 0.31 4.99 -9.36
C GLY A 92 0.21 3.74 -8.48
N ILE A 93 1.32 3.16 -8.02
CA ILE A 93 1.38 1.96 -7.18
C ILE A 93 1.58 2.39 -5.73
N GLY A 94 0.66 1.99 -4.84
CA GLY A 94 0.74 2.23 -3.41
C GLY A 94 1.56 1.18 -2.65
N HIS A 95 1.67 1.36 -1.33
CA HIS A 95 2.39 0.45 -0.43
C HIS A 95 3.83 0.16 -0.88
N VAL A 96 4.61 1.20 -1.10
CA VAL A 96 5.97 1.10 -1.64
C VAL A 96 6.90 2.12 -0.98
N CYS A 97 8.12 1.69 -0.69
CA CYS A 97 9.21 2.55 -0.25
C CYS A 97 10.33 2.56 -1.29
N ALA A 98 10.84 3.75 -1.59
CA ALA A 98 12.03 3.98 -2.39
C ALA A 98 13.15 4.53 -1.50
N ILE A 99 14.32 3.90 -1.57
CA ILE A 99 15.56 4.42 -0.98
C ILE A 99 16.59 4.50 -2.08
N VAL A 100 17.14 5.70 -2.30
CA VAL A 100 18.20 5.93 -3.28
C VAL A 100 19.49 6.18 -2.52
N VAL A 101 20.39 5.22 -2.64
CA VAL A 101 21.75 5.27 -2.11
C VAL A 101 22.64 5.98 -3.12
N ARG A 102 23.29 7.07 -2.70
CA ARG A 102 24.15 7.86 -3.56
C ARG A 102 25.61 7.75 -3.13
N TYR A 103 26.48 7.46 -4.08
CA TYR A 103 27.93 7.66 -3.96
C TYR A 103 28.36 8.86 -4.79
N PHE A 104 28.95 9.87 -4.15
CA PHE A 104 29.40 11.09 -4.83
C PHE A 104 30.59 10.83 -5.77
N GLY A 105 30.46 11.26 -7.02
CA GLY A 105 31.45 11.05 -8.08
C GLY A 105 32.48 12.17 -8.28
N GLY A 106 32.60 13.11 -7.34
CA GLY A 106 33.55 14.23 -7.44
C GLY A 106 33.07 15.44 -8.26
N THR A 107 31.92 15.35 -8.94
CA THR A 107 31.33 16.45 -9.72
C THR A 107 29.95 16.81 -9.19
N LYS A 108 29.72 18.10 -8.89
CA LYS A 108 28.42 18.60 -8.41
C LYS A 108 27.40 18.61 -9.55
N LEU A 109 26.17 18.16 -9.28
CA LEU A 109 25.08 18.10 -10.25
C LEU A 109 24.25 19.40 -10.31
N GLY A 110 24.36 20.26 -9.30
CA GLY A 110 23.42 21.37 -9.09
C GLY A 110 22.02 20.89 -8.68
N THR A 111 21.15 21.81 -8.27
CA THR A 111 19.81 21.49 -7.74
C THR A 111 18.93 20.75 -8.76
N GLY A 112 18.83 21.26 -9.99
CA GLY A 112 18.06 20.62 -11.06
C GLY A 112 18.67 19.32 -11.57
N GLY A 113 19.98 19.11 -11.41
CA GLY A 113 20.63 17.83 -11.71
C GLY A 113 20.29 16.77 -10.66
N LEU A 114 20.32 17.12 -9.38
CA LEU A 114 19.92 16.23 -8.28
C LEU A 114 18.46 15.81 -8.40
N GLN A 115 17.54 16.77 -8.61
CA GLN A 115 16.12 16.46 -8.77
C GLN A 115 15.85 15.47 -9.89
N ARG A 116 16.54 15.64 -11.04
CA ARG A 116 16.43 14.72 -12.17
C ARG A 116 17.07 13.36 -11.89
N ALA A 117 18.20 13.30 -11.19
CA ALA A 117 18.88 12.05 -10.86
C ALA A 117 18.05 11.20 -9.88
N TYR A 118 17.58 11.80 -8.77
CA TYR A 118 16.79 11.10 -7.76
C TYR A 118 15.42 10.66 -8.27
N GLY A 119 14.64 11.59 -8.83
CA GLY A 119 13.35 11.24 -9.43
C GLY A 119 13.49 10.37 -10.69
N GLY A 120 14.62 10.44 -11.39
CA GLY A 120 14.95 9.57 -12.52
C GLY A 120 15.21 8.13 -12.08
N SER A 121 16.01 7.93 -11.04
CA SER A 121 16.35 6.59 -10.52
C SER A 121 15.10 5.84 -10.07
N VAL A 122 14.18 6.51 -9.35
CA VAL A 122 12.91 5.90 -8.96
C VAL A 122 12.05 5.54 -10.17
N ARG A 123 11.96 6.41 -11.18
CA ARG A 123 11.20 6.12 -12.41
C ARG A 123 11.77 4.94 -13.21
N GLN A 124 13.08 4.76 -13.21
CA GLN A 124 13.73 3.63 -13.86
C GLN A 124 13.41 2.32 -13.11
N ALA A 125 13.59 2.31 -11.79
CA ALA A 125 13.25 1.15 -10.96
C ALA A 125 11.75 0.78 -11.05
N LEU A 126 10.85 1.76 -11.13
CA LEU A 126 9.40 1.53 -11.27
C LEU A 126 9.05 0.70 -12.52
N ALA A 127 9.86 0.72 -13.58
CA ALA A 127 9.62 -0.08 -14.78
C ALA A 127 9.68 -1.60 -14.52
N PHE A 128 10.33 -2.02 -13.42
CA PHE A 128 10.45 -3.42 -13.02
C PHE A 128 9.57 -3.78 -11.81
N LEU A 129 8.82 -2.81 -11.28
CA LEU A 129 7.94 -3.03 -10.14
C LEU A 129 6.64 -3.69 -10.61
N GLN A 130 6.35 -4.85 -10.04
CA GLN A 130 5.09 -5.56 -10.24
C GLN A 130 4.05 -5.08 -9.23
N SER A 131 2.78 -5.20 -9.61
CA SER A 131 1.67 -4.84 -8.72
C SER A 131 0.53 -5.86 -8.73
N LYS A 132 -0.24 -5.86 -7.64
CA LYS A 132 -1.55 -6.52 -7.56
C LYS A 132 -2.59 -5.53 -7.06
N ILE A 133 -3.86 -5.78 -7.36
CA ILE A 133 -4.96 -4.95 -6.84
C ILE A 133 -5.23 -5.29 -5.37
N LYS A 134 -5.14 -4.28 -4.50
CA LYS A 134 -5.64 -4.34 -3.13
C LYS A 134 -7.12 -3.97 -3.15
N ILE A 135 -7.97 -4.95 -2.85
CA ILE A 135 -9.42 -4.77 -2.79
C ILE A 135 -9.79 -4.10 -1.47
N ALA A 136 -10.52 -2.99 -1.53
CA ALA A 136 -11.01 -2.33 -0.35
C ALA A 136 -12.18 -3.12 0.25
N MET A 137 -12.03 -3.54 1.50
CA MET A 137 -13.03 -4.31 2.23
C MET A 137 -13.78 -3.41 3.22
N VAL A 138 -15.08 -3.62 3.34
CA VAL A 138 -15.91 -3.09 4.43
C VAL A 138 -16.29 -4.22 5.35
N HIS A 139 -16.20 -3.97 6.66
CA HIS A 139 -16.61 -4.94 7.64
C HIS A 139 -18.06 -4.71 8.08
N LYS A 140 -18.83 -5.79 8.15
CA LYS A 140 -20.25 -5.79 8.51
C LYS A 140 -20.57 -6.98 9.41
N THR A 141 -21.61 -6.83 10.20
CA THR A 141 -22.17 -7.91 11.01
C THR A 141 -23.44 -8.43 10.34
N LEU A 142 -23.65 -9.75 10.41
CA LEU A 142 -24.86 -10.41 9.95
C LEU A 142 -25.30 -11.45 10.98
N ALA A 143 -26.50 -11.31 11.50
CA ALA A 143 -27.14 -12.35 12.31
C ALA A 143 -28.04 -13.21 11.41
N CYS A 144 -27.91 -14.54 11.48
CA CYS A 144 -28.76 -15.47 10.74
C CYS A 144 -29.09 -16.72 11.55
N GLN A 145 -30.09 -17.48 11.09
CA GLN A 145 -30.40 -18.79 11.65
C GLN A 145 -29.43 -19.86 11.15
N TYR A 146 -29.31 -20.97 11.88
CA TYR A 146 -28.45 -22.09 11.51
C TYR A 146 -28.79 -22.67 10.12
N SER A 147 -30.08 -22.70 9.78
CA SER A 147 -30.56 -23.15 8.46
C SER A 147 -30.11 -22.27 7.30
N GLN A 148 -29.67 -21.04 7.56
CA GLN A 148 -29.30 -20.04 6.55
C GLN A 148 -27.78 -19.92 6.36
N ILE A 149 -26.98 -20.63 7.16
CA ILE A 149 -25.52 -20.50 7.15
C ILE A 149 -24.95 -20.79 5.76
N ASP A 150 -25.31 -21.92 5.17
CA ASP A 150 -24.72 -22.37 3.91
C ASP A 150 -25.03 -21.40 2.77
N ASP A 151 -26.25 -20.87 2.74
CA ASP A 151 -26.68 -19.86 1.77
C ASP A 151 -25.89 -18.55 1.96
N VAL A 152 -25.78 -18.06 3.19
CA VAL A 152 -25.01 -16.84 3.51
C VAL A 152 -23.55 -16.99 3.08
N LEU A 153 -22.90 -18.11 3.42
CA LEU A 153 -21.52 -18.38 3.03
C LEU A 153 -21.36 -18.57 1.53
N HIS A 154 -22.36 -19.14 0.85
CA HIS A 154 -22.39 -19.23 -0.61
C HIS A 154 -22.44 -17.84 -1.26
N LEU A 155 -23.37 -16.98 -0.83
CA LEU A 155 -23.49 -15.62 -1.34
C LEU A 155 -22.22 -14.79 -1.09
N LEU A 156 -21.62 -14.93 0.09
CA LEU A 156 -20.37 -14.27 0.45
C LEU A 156 -19.21 -14.69 -0.47
N ARG A 157 -19.06 -16.00 -0.75
CA ARG A 157 -18.03 -16.50 -1.66
C ARG A 157 -18.21 -16.00 -3.08
N GLN A 158 -19.45 -15.91 -3.58
CA GLN A 158 -19.73 -15.39 -4.93
C GLN A 158 -19.27 -13.95 -5.14
N ILE A 159 -19.18 -13.16 -4.05
CA ILE A 159 -18.71 -11.79 -4.10
C ILE A 159 -17.27 -11.65 -3.63
N GLU A 160 -16.53 -12.75 -3.44
CA GLU A 160 -15.16 -12.76 -2.90
C GLU A 160 -15.05 -12.12 -1.50
N GLY A 161 -16.15 -12.18 -0.74
CA GLY A 161 -16.16 -11.81 0.67
C GLY A 161 -15.51 -12.87 1.54
N GLN A 162 -15.13 -12.47 2.74
CA GLN A 162 -14.44 -13.31 3.71
C GLN A 162 -15.18 -13.29 5.04
N VAL A 163 -15.19 -14.43 5.72
CA VAL A 163 -15.65 -14.48 7.10
C VAL A 163 -14.49 -14.14 8.01
N VAL A 164 -14.66 -13.11 8.84
CA VAL A 164 -13.67 -12.65 9.81
C VAL A 164 -13.82 -13.45 11.09
N THR A 165 -15.05 -13.52 11.63
CA THR A 165 -15.37 -14.35 12.80
C THR A 165 -16.79 -14.91 12.68
N GLN A 166 -17.05 -15.98 13.44
CA GLN A 166 -18.33 -16.67 13.53
C GLN A 166 -18.60 -16.93 15.00
N ASP A 167 -19.73 -16.45 15.52
CA ASP A 167 -20.18 -16.73 16.88
C ASP A 167 -21.51 -17.50 16.84
N TYR A 168 -21.54 -18.64 17.52
CA TYR A 168 -22.65 -19.59 17.51
C TYR A 168 -23.40 -19.50 18.83
N GLN A 169 -24.53 -18.80 18.82
CA GLN A 169 -25.41 -18.64 19.98
C GLN A 169 -26.81 -19.19 19.63
N GLN A 170 -27.88 -18.55 20.13
CA GLN A 170 -29.26 -18.83 19.69
C GLN A 170 -29.43 -18.57 18.18
N THR A 171 -28.76 -17.54 17.68
CA THR A 171 -28.53 -17.27 16.25
C THR A 171 -27.04 -17.24 15.99
N VAL A 172 -26.64 -17.38 14.73
CA VAL A 172 -25.25 -17.27 14.32
C VAL A 172 -24.95 -15.84 13.94
N ILE A 173 -23.90 -15.27 14.51
CA ILE A 173 -23.45 -13.91 14.23
C ILE A 173 -22.14 -14.00 13.46
N PHE A 174 -22.17 -13.54 12.21
CA PHE A 174 -21.00 -13.41 11.36
C PHE A 174 -20.43 -11.99 11.43
N ARG A 175 -19.12 -11.87 11.60
CA ARG A 175 -18.37 -10.68 11.17
C ARG A 175 -17.81 -10.96 9.78
N LEU A 176 -18.19 -10.16 8.80
CA LEU A 176 -17.89 -10.36 7.38
C LEU A 176 -17.02 -9.21 6.87
N ALA A 177 -16.02 -9.52 6.05
CA ALA A 177 -15.29 -8.55 5.24
C ALA A 177 -15.78 -8.68 3.79
N ILE A 178 -16.39 -7.62 3.27
CA ILE A 178 -17.05 -7.60 1.96
C ILE A 178 -16.34 -6.57 1.07
N PRO A 179 -16.01 -6.87 -0.20
CA PRO A 179 -15.53 -5.85 -1.12
C PRO A 179 -16.51 -4.69 -1.18
N ILE A 180 -16.03 -3.46 -0.93
CA ILE A 180 -16.88 -2.27 -0.77
C ILE A 180 -17.78 -2.04 -2.00
N GLU A 181 -17.25 -2.31 -3.19
CA GLU A 181 -17.95 -2.18 -4.46
C GLU A 181 -19.08 -3.21 -4.64
N LYS A 182 -19.01 -4.34 -3.91
CA LYS A 182 -20.01 -5.42 -3.95
C LYS A 182 -20.94 -5.41 -2.73
N LEU A 183 -20.84 -4.41 -1.85
CA LEU A 183 -21.70 -4.30 -0.66
C LEU A 183 -23.18 -4.26 -1.03
N GLY A 184 -23.56 -3.41 -1.99
CA GLY A 184 -24.97 -3.31 -2.44
C GLY A 184 -25.49 -4.63 -3.01
N LEU A 185 -24.68 -5.30 -3.84
CA LEU A 185 -25.02 -6.61 -4.38
C LEU A 185 -25.23 -7.66 -3.28
N MET A 186 -24.42 -7.64 -2.21
CA MET A 186 -24.61 -8.53 -1.07
C MET A 186 -25.93 -8.25 -0.35
N GLN A 187 -26.24 -6.97 -0.13
CA GLN A 187 -27.49 -6.55 0.52
C GLN A 187 -28.71 -7.01 -0.27
N ASP A 188 -28.70 -6.82 -1.59
CA ASP A 188 -29.79 -7.26 -2.47
C ASP A 188 -29.98 -8.78 -2.44
N LYS A 189 -28.88 -9.54 -2.53
CA LYS A 189 -28.91 -11.01 -2.48
C LYS A 189 -29.44 -11.54 -1.15
N LEU A 190 -29.00 -10.97 -0.02
CA LEU A 190 -29.51 -11.32 1.31
C LEU A 190 -30.99 -10.99 1.45
N HIS A 191 -31.41 -9.82 0.94
CA HIS A 191 -32.81 -9.40 0.96
C HIS A 191 -33.69 -10.38 0.17
N THR A 192 -33.29 -10.77 -1.05
CA THR A 192 -34.01 -11.76 -1.86
C THR A 192 -34.06 -13.15 -1.21
N LEU A 193 -32.96 -13.63 -0.63
CA LEU A 193 -32.89 -14.94 0.02
C LEU A 193 -33.84 -15.05 1.22
N SER A 194 -33.96 -13.96 1.97
CA SER A 194 -34.60 -13.94 3.30
C SER A 194 -35.92 -13.20 3.35
N SER A 195 -36.46 -12.75 2.21
CA SER A 195 -37.61 -11.83 2.16
C SER A 195 -37.41 -10.59 3.06
N GLY A 196 -36.18 -10.08 3.12
CA GLY A 196 -35.81 -8.88 3.89
C GLY A 196 -35.46 -9.09 5.37
N GLN A 197 -35.44 -10.33 5.88
CA GLN A 197 -35.14 -10.62 7.29
C GLN A 197 -33.64 -10.55 7.62
N LEU A 198 -32.76 -10.88 6.66
CA LEU A 198 -31.32 -10.81 6.83
C LEU A 198 -30.80 -9.42 6.43
N GLN A 199 -30.13 -8.75 7.37
CA GLN A 199 -29.59 -7.41 7.15
C GLN A 199 -28.15 -7.31 7.63
N LEU A 200 -27.34 -6.60 6.84
CA LEU A 200 -25.97 -6.25 7.20
C LEU A 200 -25.96 -5.00 8.06
N THR A 201 -25.46 -5.11 9.28
CA THR A 201 -25.30 -3.99 10.21
C THR A 201 -23.83 -3.54 10.27
N ALA A 202 -23.60 -2.31 10.75
CA ALA A 202 -22.24 -1.89 11.07
C ALA A 202 -21.66 -2.77 12.19
N ILE A 203 -20.34 -2.89 12.27
CA ILE A 203 -19.72 -3.52 13.45
C ILE A 203 -20.11 -2.67 14.65
N GLU A 204 -20.81 -3.26 15.61
CA GLU A 204 -20.89 -2.67 16.94
C GLU A 204 -19.48 -2.71 17.51
N GLN A 205 -18.91 -1.52 17.79
CA GLN A 205 -17.64 -1.45 18.47
C GLN A 205 -17.81 -2.14 19.82
N GLU A 206 -17.21 -3.32 19.98
CA GLU A 206 -16.84 -3.80 21.31
C GLU A 206 -15.94 -2.71 21.87
N THR A 207 -16.53 -1.95 22.79
CA THR A 207 -15.81 -1.04 23.65
C THR A 207 -15.01 -1.94 24.58
N GLU A 208 -13.75 -2.17 24.26
CA GLU A 208 -12.73 -2.55 25.24
C GLU A 208 -11.94 -1.30 25.64
#